data_AF-A0A381ZL00-F1
#
_entry.id   AF-A0A381ZL00-F1
#
_cell.length_a   1.000
_cell.length_b   1.000
_cell.length_c   1.000
_cell.angle_alpha   90.00
_cell.angle_beta   90.00
_cell.angle_gamma   90.00
#
_symmetry.space_group_name_H-M   'P 1'
#
loop_
_entity.id
_entity.type
_entity.pdbx_description
1 polymer ?
#
loop_
_entity_poly.entity_id
_entity_poly.type
_entity_poly.pdbx_seq_one_letter_code
_entity_poly.pdbx_strand_id
1 'polypeptide(L)' 'MSETYCKLPWGHLGTNPNGTAKLCCIADENSIAKDKNGDKLNLSKDSISDIMNSDWYKNTRL' A
#
# COMPACT_ATOMS: atom_id res chain seq x y z
N MET A 1 12.30 -2.73 19.99
CA MET A 1 11.42 -2.23 18.91
C MET A 1 10.66 -1.04 19.46
N SER A 2 10.57 0.07 18.73
CA SER A 2 9.74 1.21 19.13
C SER A 2 8.28 0.79 19.22
N GLU A 3 7.52 1.28 20.21
CA GLU A 3 6.08 1.03 20.33
C GLU A 3 5.28 1.57 19.14
N THR A 4 5.87 2.48 18.36
CA THR A 4 5.28 3.08 17.17
C THR A 4 5.68 2.40 15.87
N TYR A 5 6.56 1.40 15.91
CA TYR A 5 7.06 0.75 14.70
C TYR A 5 6.02 -0.23 14.11
N CYS A 6 5.55 0.05 12.90
CA CYS A 6 4.66 -0.84 12.16
C CYS A 6 5.44 -1.70 11.15
N LYS A 7 5.40 -3.03 11.32
CA LYS A 7 6.07 -3.99 10.42
C LYS A 7 5.29 -4.31 9.13
N LEU A 8 3.99 -4.01 9.11
CA LEU A 8 3.10 -4.41 8.01
C LEU A 8 3.48 -3.86 6.63
N PRO A 9 3.99 -2.62 6.48
CA PRO A 9 4.39 -2.10 5.17
C PRO A 9 5.39 -2.99 4.41
N TRP A 10 6.15 -3.86 5.08
CA TRP A 10 7.16 -4.73 4.48
C TRP A 10 6.66 -6.08 3.98
N GLY A 11 5.56 -6.59 4.56
CA GLY A 11 5.13 -7.98 4.32
C GLY A 11 3.61 -8.17 4.24
N HIS A 12 2.85 -7.09 4.24
CA HIS A 12 1.40 -7.13 4.14
C HIS A 12 0.92 -6.10 3.11
N LEU A 13 -0.10 -6.52 2.35
CA LEU A 13 -0.84 -5.68 1.41
C LEU A 13 -2.32 -5.91 1.69
N GLY A 14 -3.02 -4.83 2.04
CA GLY A 14 -4.46 -4.80 2.11
C GLY A 14 -5.06 -4.38 0.77
N THR A 15 -6.29 -4.79 0.53
CA THR A 15 -7.07 -4.32 -0.62
C THR A 15 -8.49 -3.98 -0.21
N ASN A 16 -9.10 -3.01 -0.88
CA ASN A 16 -10.52 -2.74 -0.78
C ASN A 16 -11.30 -3.61 -1.78
N PRO A 17 -12.62 -3.77 -1.64
CA PRO A 17 -13.42 -4.60 -2.56
C PRO A 17 -13.34 -4.17 -4.05
N ASN A 18 -13.02 -2.90 -4.31
CA ASN A 18 -12.80 -2.39 -5.67
C ASN A 18 -11.38 -2.67 -6.23
N GLY A 19 -10.56 -3.42 -5.51
CA GLY A 19 -9.20 -3.82 -5.88
C GLY A 19 -8.11 -2.80 -5.56
N THR A 20 -8.46 -1.61 -5.06
CA THR A 20 -7.46 -0.59 -4.68
C THR A 20 -6.58 -1.07 -3.52
N ALA A 21 -5.27 -0.87 -3.64
CA ALA A 21 -4.30 -1.35 -2.66
C ALA A 21 -4.11 -0.35 -1.49
N LYS A 22 -3.90 -0.88 -0.29
CA LYS A 22 -3.63 -0.14 0.95
C LYS A 22 -2.67 -0.92 1.86
N LEU A 23 -2.08 -0.27 2.87
CA LEU A 23 -1.07 -0.90 3.73
C LEU A 23 -1.60 -2.04 4.59
N CYS A 24 -2.80 -1.89 5.15
CA CYS A 24 -3.38 -2.88 6.06
C CYS A 24 -4.91 -2.76 6.12
N CYS A 25 -5.56 -3.71 6.78
CA CYS A 25 -7.02 -3.75 6.92
C CYS A 25 -7.61 -2.52 7.61
N ILE A 26 -6.90 -1.95 8.60
CA ILE A 26 -7.33 -0.78 9.38
C ILE A 26 -6.90 0.56 8.79
N ALA A 27 -6.15 0.56 7.68
CA ALA A 27 -5.78 1.80 7.02
C ALA A 27 -7.03 2.52 6.51
N ASP A 28 -7.08 3.83 6.75
CA ASP A 28 -8.17 4.71 6.36
C ASP A 28 -8.49 4.58 4.86
N GLU A 29 -9.75 4.79 4.47
CA GLU A 29 -10.18 4.68 3.07
C GLU A 29 -9.48 5.67 2.13
N ASN A 30 -8.93 6.76 2.66
CA ASN A 30 -8.14 7.73 1.91
C ASN A 30 -6.66 7.31 1.77
N SER A 31 -6.19 6.32 2.54
CA SER A 31 -4.82 5.80 2.52
C SER A 31 -4.63 4.73 1.44
N ILE A 32 -5.01 5.08 0.20
CA ILE A 32 -4.85 4.23 -0.97
C ILE A 32 -3.46 4.45 -1.57
N ALA A 33 -2.79 3.37 -1.92
CA ALA A 33 -1.52 3.40 -2.62
C ALA A 33 -1.69 4.03 -4.01
N LYS A 34 -0.81 4.98 -4.33
CA LYS A 34 -0.83 5.71 -5.59
C LYS A 34 0.48 5.55 -6.34
N ASP A 35 0.40 5.59 -7.66
CA ASP A 35 1.59 5.67 -8.50
C ASP A 35 2.19 7.09 -8.50
N LYS A 36 3.25 7.28 -9.27
CA LYS A 36 3.94 8.57 -9.45
C LYS A 36 3.07 9.67 -10.08
N ASN A 37 2.00 9.30 -10.80
CA ASN A 37 1.07 10.22 -11.45
C ASN A 37 -0.12 10.56 -10.53
N GLY A 38 -0.24 9.90 -9.38
CA GLY A 38 -1.34 10.06 -8.43
C GLY A 38 -2.51 9.10 -8.67
N ASP A 39 -2.39 8.17 -9.63
CA ASP A 39 -3.41 7.18 -9.93
C ASP A 39 -3.41 6.07 -8.87
N LYS A 40 -4.61 5.58 -8.53
CA LYS A 40 -4.76 4.49 -7.56
C LYS A 40 -4.15 3.20 -8.12
N LEU A 41 -3.28 2.58 -7.35
CA LEU A 41 -2.76 1.24 -7.62
C LEU A 41 -3.84 0.20 -7.32
N ASN A 42 -4.02 -0.76 -8.23
CA ASN A 42 -5.14 -1.70 -8.18
C ASN A 42 -4.74 -3.10 -8.64
N LEU A 43 -5.14 -4.12 -7.88
CA LEU A 43 -4.84 -5.52 -8.16
C LEU A 43 -5.45 -6.06 -9.46
N SER A 44 -6.43 -5.36 -10.06
CA SER A 44 -6.99 -5.74 -11.36
C SER A 44 -6.07 -5.41 -12.54
N LYS A 45 -5.11 -4.49 -12.37
CA LYS A 45 -4.23 -3.99 -13.43
C LYS A 45 -2.74 -4.11 -13.10
N ASP A 46 -2.38 -3.97 -11.83
CA ASP A 46 -0.99 -3.94 -11.34
C ASP A 46 -0.65 -5.24 -10.62
N SER A 47 0.56 -5.75 -10.81
CA SER A 47 1.01 -6.93 -10.07
C SER A 47 1.29 -6.58 -8.59
N ILE A 48 1.13 -7.55 -7.69
CA ILE A 48 1.44 -7.37 -6.26
C ILE A 48 2.88 -6.85 -6.07
N SER A 49 3.82 -7.37 -6.86
CA SER A 49 5.23 -6.95 -6.80
C SER A 49 5.41 -5.48 -7.18
N ASP A 50 4.72 -5.02 -8.22
CA ASP A 50 4.81 -3.61 -8.64
C ASP A 50 4.21 -2.68 -7.58
N ILE A 51 3.07 -3.05 -6.99
CA ILE A 51 2.44 -2.28 -5.93
C ILE A 51 3.35 -2.21 -4.69
N MET A 52 3.86 -3.36 -4.23
CA MET A 52 4.71 -3.45 -3.04
C MET A 52 6.07 -2.76 -3.22
N ASN A 53 6.51 -2.55 -4.46
CA ASN A 53 7.72 -1.83 -4.81
C ASN A 53 7.48 -0.42 -5.38
N SER A 54 6.23 0.06 -5.33
CA SER A 54 5.89 1.43 -5.70
C SER A 54 6.57 2.44 -4.77
N ASP A 55 6.78 3.67 -5.28
CA ASP A 55 7.36 4.76 -4.48
C ASP A 55 6.51 5.06 -3.25
N TRP A 56 5.18 4.92 -3.34
CA TRP A 56 4.28 5.09 -2.21
C TRP A 56 4.56 4.08 -1.08
N TYR A 57 4.72 2.78 -1.40
CA TYR A 57 5.06 1.76 -0.40
C TYR A 57 6.48 1.94 0.14
N LYS A 58 7.44 2.28 -0.71
CA LYS A 58 8.83 2.55 -0.30
C LYS A 58 8.91 3.73 0.65
N ASN A 59 8.23 4.84 0.34
CA ASN A 59 8.23 6.04 1.17
C ASN A 59 7.55 5.84 2.53
N THR A 60 6.58 4.93 2.62
CA THR A 60 5.93 4.58 3.91
C THR A 60 6.89 3.85 4.85
N ARG A 61 7.93 3.20 4.32
CA ARG A 61 8.87 2.36 5.08
C ARG A 61 10.10 3.14 5.59
N LEU A 62 10.26 4.39 5.14
CA LEU A 62 11.32 5.31 5.56
C LEU A 62 10.97 5.96 6.90
#